data_AF-A0A2S3GL25-F1
#
_entry.id   AF-A0A2S3GL25-F1
#
_cell.length_a   1.000
_cell.length_b   1.000
_cell.length_c   1.000
_cell.angle_alpha   90.00
_cell.angle_beta   90.00
_cell.angle_gamma   90.00
#
_symmetry.space_group_name_H-M   'P 1'
#
loop_
_entity.id
_entity.type
_entity.pdbx_description
1 polymer ?
#
loop_
_entity_poly.entity_id
_entity_poly.type
_entity_poly.pdbx_seq_one_letter_code
_entity_poly.pdbx_strand_id
1 'polypeptide(L)'
;MGNICGGSGKAHVAEDFRPSSPGTTMTSKTSGSITTSQSTTGKLSSVGSSFMASAGSRSTGSGFEVGGKYPDGQILEAPNLRTFTFIELKAATKNFRPDSVLGEGGFGRVYKGWVDEKTMTPTKNGTGMVVAVKKLNAESLQGYEEWQSEINFLGRLSHLNLVKLLGYCWEDKELLLVYEFMAKGSLENHLFRRGCAPLSWELRLKIAIGAARGLAFLHASEKQVIYRDFKASNILLDANYNAKLSDFGLAKLGPTGSNSHITTRVMGTYGYAAPEYVATGHLYVKSDVYGFGVVMLEMLSGQRALDPNRPNGQLSLADWAKPYLADRRKLARLMDPRFEGQYNSKQAFQAAQLTLNCLAGEPRSRPSMKEVVEMLEQIEAMKTRAREARGGGSGGSSRDRHHGRSGGAHQRSSPRSGGEPRGRGSRAANGHAAKAR
;
A
#
# COMPACT_ATOMS: atom_id res chain seq x y z
N MET A 1 9.62 19.10 15.72
CA MET A 1 10.92 18.48 15.37
C MET A 1 10.65 17.34 14.41
N GLY A 2 10.91 17.54 13.13
CA GLY A 2 10.71 16.54 12.09
C GLY A 2 11.81 16.69 11.05
N ASN A 3 12.65 15.67 10.91
CA ASN A 3 13.63 15.61 9.84
C ASN A 3 12.91 15.26 8.54
N ILE A 4 12.63 16.30 7.75
CA ILE A 4 12.37 16.19 6.33
C ILE A 4 13.74 16.21 5.66
N CYS A 5 14.17 15.08 5.12
CA CYS A 5 15.41 14.99 4.35
C CYS A 5 15.23 15.73 3.01
N GLY A 6 15.51 17.03 3.02
CA GLY A 6 15.66 17.85 1.82
C GLY A 6 17.04 17.61 1.21
N GLY A 7 17.08 17.12 -0.03
CA GLY A 7 18.29 17.05 -0.85
C GLY A 7 18.20 18.08 -1.96
N SER A 8 18.95 19.16 -1.83
CA SER A 8 19.12 20.22 -2.83
C SER A 8 20.11 19.75 -3.90
N GLY A 9 19.62 19.47 -5.12
CA GLY A 9 20.46 19.23 -6.30
C GLY A 9 20.56 20.49 -7.14
N LYS A 10 21.71 21.18 -7.09
CA LYS A 10 22.03 22.31 -7.96
C LYS A 10 22.20 21.84 -9.42
N ALA A 11 21.60 22.57 -10.33
CA ALA A 11 21.80 22.47 -11.76
C ALA A 11 23.24 22.88 -12.13
N HIS A 12 23.90 22.07 -12.96
CA HIS A 12 25.05 22.50 -13.76
C HIS A 12 24.61 22.52 -15.22
N VAL A 13 24.67 23.72 -15.79
CA VAL A 13 24.52 24.02 -17.21
C VAL A 13 25.84 23.66 -17.91
N ALA A 14 25.75 22.96 -19.02
CA ALA A 14 26.78 22.93 -20.04
C ALA A 14 26.09 22.94 -21.41
N GLU A 15 26.30 24.02 -22.15
CA GLU A 15 25.85 24.25 -23.52
C GLU A 15 26.74 23.53 -24.55
N ASP A 16 26.11 23.39 -25.72
CA ASP A 16 26.68 23.26 -27.07
C ASP A 16 27.44 22.01 -27.48
N PHE A 17 26.91 21.32 -28.51
CA PHE A 17 27.60 21.07 -29.79
C PHE A 17 26.66 20.33 -30.78
N ARG A 18 26.26 21.04 -31.85
CA ARG A 18 25.94 20.55 -33.22
C ARG A 18 26.73 21.48 -34.16
N PRO A 19 27.03 21.15 -35.44
CA PRO A 19 26.33 20.24 -36.35
C PRO A 19 27.30 19.26 -37.07
N SER A 20 26.87 18.26 -37.86
CA SER A 20 26.58 18.42 -39.29
C SER A 20 26.30 17.05 -39.94
N SER A 21 25.37 17.03 -40.90
CA SER A 21 25.20 15.96 -41.89
C SER A 21 26.08 16.25 -43.12
N PRO A 22 26.35 15.25 -43.97
CA PRO A 22 25.65 15.23 -45.25
C PRO A 22 25.24 13.82 -45.71
N GLY A 23 24.16 13.75 -46.51
CA GLY A 23 23.68 12.54 -47.18
C GLY A 23 24.38 12.23 -48.50
N THR A 24 24.01 11.08 -49.08
CA THR A 24 23.92 10.71 -50.52
C THR A 24 23.71 9.17 -50.58
N THR A 25 22.51 8.65 -50.86
CA THR A 25 21.96 8.15 -52.16
C THR A 25 22.29 6.68 -52.46
N MET A 26 21.26 5.83 -52.64
CA MET A 26 20.98 5.04 -53.86
C MET A 26 19.99 3.85 -53.64
N THR A 27 18.91 3.91 -54.42
CA THR A 27 18.22 2.84 -55.20
C THR A 27 17.58 1.61 -54.54
N SER A 28 16.24 1.65 -54.56
CA SER A 28 15.26 0.65 -54.98
C SER A 28 15.69 -0.78 -55.35
N LYS A 29 14.92 -1.76 -54.86
CA LYS A 29 14.27 -2.81 -55.69
C LYS A 29 13.02 -3.38 -55.02
N THR A 30 12.00 -3.49 -55.85
CA THR A 30 10.59 -3.84 -55.62
C THR A 30 10.36 -5.34 -55.82
N SER A 31 9.36 -5.90 -55.13
CA SER A 31 8.47 -7.01 -55.57
C SER A 31 7.32 -7.05 -54.54
N GLY A 32 6.12 -6.55 -54.82
CA GLY A 32 5.02 -7.25 -55.53
C GLY A 32 4.30 -8.18 -54.54
N SER A 33 2.98 -8.16 -54.28
CA SER A 33 1.85 -7.78 -55.14
C SER A 33 0.50 -7.90 -54.38
N ILE A 34 -0.45 -6.99 -54.68
CA ILE A 34 -1.94 -7.13 -54.79
C ILE A 34 -2.80 -7.42 -53.52
N THR A 35 -3.52 -6.41 -52.98
CA THR A 35 -4.99 -6.10 -53.11
C THR A 35 -5.95 -7.23 -52.66
N THR A 36 -6.96 -6.99 -51.82
CA THR A 36 -8.21 -6.30 -52.20
C THR A 36 -9.01 -5.82 -50.97
N SER A 37 -9.55 -4.61 -51.08
CA SER A 37 -10.55 -3.96 -50.22
C SER A 37 -11.99 -4.36 -50.59
N GLN A 38 -12.87 -4.52 -49.61
CA GLN A 38 -14.32 -4.34 -49.81
C GLN A 38 -14.94 -3.52 -48.68
N SER A 39 -15.42 -2.34 -49.08
CA SER A 39 -16.34 -1.46 -48.39
C SER A 39 -17.77 -1.79 -48.82
N THR A 40 -18.69 -1.94 -47.88
CA THR A 40 -20.14 -1.89 -48.17
C THR A 40 -20.77 -0.75 -47.38
N THR A 41 -21.28 0.22 -48.14
CA THR A 41 -22.08 1.36 -47.73
C THR A 41 -23.52 0.94 -47.44
N GLY A 42 -24.10 1.41 -46.33
CA GLY A 42 -25.54 1.43 -46.08
C GLY A 42 -25.92 2.72 -45.36
N LYS A 43 -26.56 3.65 -46.08
CA LYS A 43 -27.20 4.86 -45.55
C LYS A 43 -28.41 4.49 -44.68
N LEU A 44 -28.74 5.31 -43.67
CA LEU A 44 -30.12 5.73 -43.39
C LEU A 44 -30.17 6.94 -42.42
N SER A 45 -30.73 8.03 -42.96
CA SER A 45 -31.55 9.11 -42.38
C SER A 45 -31.38 9.59 -40.92
N SER A 46 -31.17 10.90 -40.85
CA SER A 46 -31.45 11.79 -39.72
C SER A 46 -32.92 11.76 -39.27
N VAL A 47 -33.13 11.63 -37.96
CA VAL A 47 -34.29 12.22 -37.28
C VAL A 47 -33.78 12.78 -35.95
N GLY A 48 -33.90 14.10 -35.79
CA GLY A 48 -33.67 14.76 -34.52
C GLY A 48 -34.88 14.58 -33.60
N SER A 49 -34.61 14.34 -32.32
CA SER A 49 -35.60 14.56 -31.27
C SER A 49 -34.90 14.95 -29.98
N SER A 50 -34.98 16.25 -29.70
CA SER A 50 -34.91 16.85 -28.38
C SER A 50 -35.88 16.15 -27.42
N PHE A 51 -35.43 15.76 -26.23
CA PHE A 51 -36.32 15.50 -25.11
C PHE A 51 -35.81 16.22 -23.86
N MET A 52 -36.63 17.18 -23.43
CA MET A 52 -36.55 17.85 -22.14
C MET A 52 -36.91 16.89 -21.00
N ALA A 53 -36.43 17.27 -19.81
CA ALA A 53 -36.81 16.72 -18.53
C ALA A 53 -38.32 16.78 -18.26
N SER A 54 -38.85 15.73 -17.63
CA SER A 54 -40.11 15.79 -16.90
C SER A 54 -40.03 14.93 -15.64
N ALA A 55 -40.46 15.53 -14.53
CA ALA A 55 -40.48 14.99 -13.18
C ALA A 55 -41.71 14.11 -12.89
N GLY A 56 -41.56 13.20 -11.90
CA GLY A 56 -42.63 12.47 -11.18
C GLY A 56 -43.08 11.17 -11.87
N SER A 57 -43.33 10.04 -11.21
CA SER A 57 -43.54 9.76 -9.79
C SER A 57 -43.44 8.24 -9.51
N ARG A 58 -42.86 7.90 -8.35
CA ARG A 58 -43.14 6.75 -7.45
C ARG A 58 -43.20 5.31 -8.02
N SER A 59 -42.20 4.52 -7.64
CA SER A 59 -42.39 3.11 -7.26
C SER A 59 -41.51 2.73 -6.07
N THR A 60 -42.17 2.58 -4.91
CA THR A 60 -41.91 1.69 -3.77
C THR A 60 -40.49 1.16 -3.57
N GLY A 61 -39.87 1.63 -2.48
CA GLY A 61 -38.57 1.19 -2.01
C GLY A 61 -38.55 -0.27 -1.52
N SER A 62 -37.54 -1.00 -1.96
CA SER A 62 -37.02 -2.17 -1.27
C SER A 62 -35.87 -1.70 -0.37
N GLY A 63 -36.08 -1.78 0.94
CA GLY A 63 -35.16 -1.33 1.96
C GLY A 63 -33.77 -1.95 1.85
N PHE A 64 -32.76 -1.15 2.15
CA PHE A 64 -31.39 -1.60 2.40
C PHE A 64 -31.38 -2.38 3.72
N GLU A 65 -31.20 -3.69 3.67
CA GLU A 65 -30.88 -4.45 4.89
C GLU A 65 -29.38 -4.32 5.20
N VAL A 66 -29.07 -3.48 6.17
CA VAL A 66 -27.71 -3.34 6.72
C VAL A 66 -27.37 -4.62 7.50
N GLY A 67 -26.69 -5.56 6.83
CA GLY A 67 -26.49 -6.91 7.37
C GLY A 67 -25.14 -7.56 7.08
N GLY A 68 -24.02 -6.89 7.36
CA GLY A 68 -22.69 -7.49 7.31
C GLY A 68 -21.73 -6.85 8.32
N LYS A 69 -21.61 -7.44 9.52
CA LYS A 69 -20.79 -6.93 10.64
C LYS A 69 -19.29 -6.90 10.29
N TYR A 70 -18.79 -5.72 9.96
CA TYR A 70 -17.41 -5.30 10.27
C TYR A 70 -17.52 -4.16 11.29
N PRO A 71 -16.88 -4.25 12.46
CA PRO A 71 -17.07 -3.27 13.55
C PRO A 71 -16.66 -1.84 13.15
N ASP A 72 -15.84 -1.70 12.11
CA ASP A 72 -15.15 -0.46 11.78
C ASP A 72 -15.53 0.14 10.41
N GLY A 73 -16.61 -0.34 9.77
CA GLY A 73 -17.00 0.12 8.43
C GLY A 73 -18.51 0.22 8.20
N GLN A 74 -18.91 1.18 7.35
CA GLN A 74 -20.30 1.39 6.94
C GLN A 74 -20.39 1.85 5.48
N ILE A 75 -21.50 1.50 4.83
CA ILE A 75 -21.88 2.00 3.50
C ILE A 75 -22.98 3.04 3.71
N LEU A 76 -22.75 4.28 3.28
CA LEU A 76 -23.69 5.39 3.38
C LEU A 76 -24.74 5.32 2.27
N GLU A 77 -25.98 5.67 2.59
CA GLU A 77 -27.07 5.78 1.59
C GLU A 77 -26.78 6.87 0.54
N ALA A 78 -26.18 7.98 0.97
CA ALA A 78 -25.77 9.09 0.12
C ALA A 78 -24.36 9.57 0.46
N PRO A 79 -23.59 10.09 -0.53
CA PRO A 79 -22.31 10.70 -0.25
C PRO A 79 -22.43 11.91 0.67
N ASN A 80 -21.71 11.91 1.79
CA ASN A 80 -21.58 13.07 2.67
C ASN A 80 -20.29 13.83 2.33
N LEU A 81 -20.27 14.41 1.12
CA LEU A 81 -19.11 15.09 0.55
C LEU A 81 -19.36 16.59 0.46
N ARG A 82 -18.37 17.39 0.84
CA ARG A 82 -18.42 18.83 0.61
C ARG A 82 -18.16 19.15 -0.87
N THR A 83 -18.99 20.01 -1.43
CA THR A 83 -18.70 20.67 -2.71
C THR A 83 -17.82 21.89 -2.44
N PHE A 84 -16.61 21.89 -3.00
CA PHE A 84 -15.67 23.01 -2.95
C PHE A 84 -15.74 23.79 -4.26
N THR A 85 -15.52 25.10 -4.19
CA THR A 85 -15.24 25.89 -5.40
C THR A 85 -13.78 25.75 -5.82
N PHE A 86 -13.48 25.99 -7.09
CA PHE A 86 -12.10 25.98 -7.59
C PHE A 86 -11.26 27.05 -6.90
N ILE A 87 -11.84 28.23 -6.64
CA ILE A 87 -11.17 29.32 -5.93
C ILE A 87 -10.80 28.90 -4.50
N GLU A 88 -11.65 28.17 -3.81
CA GLU A 88 -11.34 27.63 -2.48
C GLU A 88 -10.15 26.68 -2.51
N LEU A 89 -10.14 25.71 -3.43
CA LEU A 89 -9.04 24.73 -3.53
C LEU A 89 -7.74 25.39 -4.02
N LYS A 90 -7.86 26.39 -4.89
CA LYS A 90 -6.75 27.23 -5.30
C LYS A 90 -6.16 27.98 -4.10
N ALA A 91 -6.99 28.56 -3.23
CA ALA A 91 -6.52 29.22 -2.01
C ALA A 91 -5.86 28.21 -1.03
N ALA A 92 -6.51 27.08 -0.78
CA ALA A 92 -6.04 26.04 0.15
C ALA A 92 -4.67 25.46 -0.25
N THR A 93 -4.39 25.39 -1.55
CA THR A 93 -3.14 24.82 -2.12
C THR A 93 -2.11 25.89 -2.51
N LYS A 94 -2.38 27.17 -2.21
CA LYS A 94 -1.58 28.34 -2.64
C LYS A 94 -1.36 28.39 -4.15
N ASN A 95 -2.43 28.31 -4.92
CA ASN A 95 -2.41 28.27 -6.39
C ASN A 95 -1.70 27.02 -6.94
N PHE A 96 -1.90 25.85 -6.32
CA PHE A 96 -1.31 24.58 -6.78
C PHE A 96 0.21 24.67 -6.98
N ARG A 97 0.92 25.27 -6.02
CA ARG A 97 2.36 25.46 -6.16
C ARG A 97 3.10 24.13 -6.35
N PRO A 98 4.17 24.11 -7.17
CA PRO A 98 4.97 22.90 -7.38
C PRO A 98 5.59 22.32 -6.08
N ASP A 99 5.90 23.17 -5.10
CA ASP A 99 6.49 22.75 -3.82
C ASP A 99 5.48 22.10 -2.85
N SER A 100 4.18 22.15 -3.17
CA SER A 100 3.14 21.45 -2.42
C SER A 100 2.75 20.09 -3.03
N VAL A 101 3.39 19.70 -4.14
CA VAL A 101 3.12 18.41 -4.80
C VAL A 101 3.52 17.24 -3.89
N LEU A 102 2.55 16.37 -3.63
CA LEU A 102 2.70 15.14 -2.87
C LEU A 102 2.98 13.93 -3.77
N GLY A 103 2.49 13.97 -5.01
CA GLY A 103 2.67 12.94 -6.01
C GLY A 103 2.05 13.31 -7.36
N GLU A 104 2.51 12.64 -8.41
CA GLU A 104 2.03 12.79 -9.79
C GLU A 104 1.98 11.40 -10.44
N GLY A 105 0.94 11.14 -11.22
CA GLY A 105 0.77 9.89 -11.96
C GLY A 105 -0.24 10.02 -13.09
N GLY A 106 -0.63 8.90 -13.71
CA GLY A 106 -1.61 8.88 -14.81
C GLY A 106 -2.97 9.50 -14.46
N PHE A 107 -3.27 9.57 -13.16
CA PHE A 107 -4.52 10.07 -12.59
C PHE A 107 -4.48 11.57 -12.22
N GLY A 108 -3.39 12.27 -12.58
CA GLY A 108 -3.19 13.70 -12.30
C GLY A 108 -2.20 13.97 -11.17
N ARG A 109 -2.30 15.18 -10.59
CA ARG A 109 -1.37 15.69 -9.57
C ARG A 109 -2.06 15.86 -8.23
N VAL A 110 -1.37 15.48 -7.16
CA VAL A 110 -1.85 15.62 -5.79
C VAL A 110 -1.08 16.72 -5.09
N TYR A 111 -1.79 17.70 -4.54
CA TYR A 111 -1.22 18.85 -3.84
C TYR A 111 -1.60 18.81 -2.35
N LYS A 112 -0.70 19.33 -1.51
CA LYS A 112 -0.97 19.55 -0.09
C LYS A 112 -1.75 20.85 0.09
N GLY A 113 -2.85 20.78 0.84
CA GLY A 113 -3.68 21.94 1.17
C GLY A 113 -3.97 22.06 2.67
N TRP A 114 -4.54 23.20 3.07
CA TRP A 114 -4.99 23.48 4.43
C TRP A 114 -6.40 24.03 4.43
N VAL A 115 -7.25 23.43 5.26
CA VAL A 115 -8.64 23.86 5.48
C VAL A 115 -8.96 23.85 6.96
N ASP A 116 -9.97 24.61 7.37
CA ASP A 116 -10.51 24.57 8.73
C ASP A 116 -11.21 23.24 8.99
N GLU A 117 -11.02 22.65 10.17
CA GLU A 117 -11.47 21.29 10.46
C GLU A 117 -13.01 21.16 10.49
N LYS A 118 -13.71 22.22 10.92
CA LYS A 118 -15.18 22.19 11.07
C LYS A 118 -15.86 22.73 9.84
N THR A 119 -15.43 23.89 9.38
CA THR A 119 -16.07 24.58 8.27
C THR A 119 -15.59 24.06 6.93
N MET A 120 -14.41 23.42 6.84
CA MET A 120 -13.73 23.02 5.60
C MET A 120 -13.35 24.20 4.69
N THR A 121 -13.35 25.44 5.21
CA THR A 121 -12.93 26.62 4.44
C THR A 121 -11.41 26.71 4.35
N PRO A 122 -10.81 27.29 3.30
CA PRO A 122 -9.35 27.41 3.17
C PRO A 122 -8.72 28.20 4.33
N THR A 123 -7.59 27.71 4.84
CA THR A 123 -6.83 28.36 5.92
C THR A 123 -5.40 28.69 5.50
N LYS A 124 -4.69 29.44 6.35
CA LYS A 124 -3.25 29.70 6.13
C LYS A 124 -2.46 28.40 6.33
N ASN A 125 -1.37 28.23 5.60
CA ASN A 125 -0.51 27.05 5.78
C ASN A 125 -0.05 26.88 7.22
N GLY A 126 -0.11 25.66 7.70
CA GLY A 126 0.24 25.32 9.08
C GLY A 126 -0.86 25.64 10.10
N THR A 127 -1.98 26.23 9.66
CA THR A 127 -3.18 26.44 10.48
C THR A 127 -4.32 25.59 9.92
N GLY A 128 -5.05 24.89 10.80
CA GLY A 128 -6.13 23.99 10.38
C GLY A 128 -5.68 22.58 10.00
N MET A 129 -6.62 21.82 9.44
CA MET A 129 -6.46 20.44 8.99
C MET A 129 -5.73 20.39 7.64
N VAL A 130 -4.75 19.49 7.55
CA VAL A 130 -4.04 19.23 6.30
C VAL A 130 -4.88 18.30 5.42
N VAL A 131 -4.99 18.62 4.12
CA VAL A 131 -5.70 17.82 3.12
C VAL A 131 -4.81 17.50 1.93
N ALA A 132 -5.18 16.46 1.18
CA ALA A 132 -4.61 16.14 -0.12
C ALA A 132 -5.63 16.48 -1.21
N VAL A 133 -5.26 17.36 -2.13
CA VAL A 133 -6.11 17.80 -3.25
C VAL A 133 -5.60 17.18 -4.54
N LYS A 134 -6.30 16.19 -5.07
CA LYS A 134 -6.00 15.55 -6.36
C LYS A 134 -6.69 16.35 -7.47
N LYS A 135 -5.92 16.96 -8.35
CA LYS A 135 -6.40 17.59 -9.59
C LYS A 135 -6.23 16.59 -10.73
N LEU A 136 -7.35 16.12 -11.28
CA LEU A 136 -7.36 15.14 -12.36
C LEU A 136 -7.09 15.80 -13.71
N ASN A 137 -6.64 15.00 -14.69
CA ASN A 137 -6.47 15.46 -16.05
C ASN A 137 -7.82 15.48 -16.79
N ALA A 138 -8.44 16.65 -16.82
CA ALA A 138 -9.77 16.85 -17.39
C ALA A 138 -9.87 16.70 -18.92
N GLU A 139 -8.74 16.70 -19.63
CA GLU A 139 -8.74 16.51 -21.08
C GLU A 139 -8.82 15.03 -21.49
N SER A 140 -8.75 14.10 -20.53
CA SER A 140 -8.86 12.67 -20.77
C SER A 140 -10.26 12.15 -20.42
N LEU A 141 -10.90 11.41 -21.34
CA LEU A 141 -12.18 10.72 -21.08
C LEU A 141 -12.08 9.80 -19.84
N GLN A 142 -10.91 9.19 -19.67
CA GLN A 142 -10.56 8.35 -18.53
C GLN A 142 -10.61 9.11 -17.19
N GLY A 143 -10.15 10.37 -17.15
CA GLY A 143 -10.14 11.17 -15.91
C GLY A 143 -11.53 11.47 -15.36
N TYR A 144 -12.54 11.64 -16.22
CA TYR A 144 -13.92 11.82 -15.78
C TYR A 144 -14.52 10.53 -15.20
N GLU A 145 -14.34 9.40 -15.89
CA GLU A 145 -14.82 8.09 -15.41
C GLU A 145 -14.19 7.73 -14.06
N GLU A 146 -12.89 7.98 -13.89
CA GLU A 146 -12.18 7.76 -12.64
C GLU A 146 -12.67 8.68 -11.52
N TRP A 147 -12.84 9.97 -11.80
CA TRP A 147 -13.41 10.93 -10.85
C TRP A 147 -14.80 10.50 -10.37
N GLN A 148 -15.67 10.11 -11.31
CA GLN A 148 -17.02 9.65 -11.00
C GLN A 148 -17.00 8.34 -10.21
N SER A 149 -16.09 7.42 -10.56
CA SER A 149 -15.88 6.18 -9.81
C SER A 149 -15.48 6.48 -8.36
N GLU A 150 -14.49 7.36 -8.16
CA GLU A 150 -14.02 7.72 -6.81
C GLU A 150 -15.14 8.33 -5.96
N ILE A 151 -15.96 9.24 -6.50
CA ILE A 151 -17.12 9.78 -5.78
C ILE A 151 -18.15 8.69 -5.46
N ASN A 152 -18.43 7.80 -6.41
CA ASN A 152 -19.42 6.75 -6.21
C ASN A 152 -19.04 5.74 -5.12
N PHE A 153 -17.76 5.40 -5.05
CA PHE A 153 -17.22 4.46 -4.07
C PHE A 153 -16.84 5.18 -2.78
N LEU A 154 -15.81 6.03 -2.78
CA LEU A 154 -15.33 6.67 -1.55
C LEU A 154 -16.29 7.70 -0.96
N GLY A 155 -17.22 8.23 -1.75
CA GLY A 155 -18.30 9.06 -1.21
C GLY A 155 -19.25 8.28 -0.31
N ARG A 156 -19.43 6.98 -0.56
CA ARG A 156 -20.36 6.11 0.20
C ARG A 156 -19.66 5.14 1.15
N LEU A 157 -18.39 4.83 0.93
CA LEU A 157 -17.64 3.87 1.73
C LEU A 157 -16.89 4.58 2.86
N SER A 158 -17.14 4.18 4.10
CA SER A 158 -16.42 4.68 5.27
C SER A 158 -15.86 3.50 6.07
N HIS A 159 -14.54 3.41 6.18
CA HIS A 159 -13.85 2.38 6.95
C HIS A 159 -12.46 2.85 7.38
N LEU A 160 -11.96 2.39 8.54
CA LEU A 160 -10.67 2.83 9.09
C LEU A 160 -9.46 2.60 8.17
N ASN A 161 -9.54 1.58 7.32
CA ASN A 161 -8.48 1.24 6.34
C ASN A 161 -8.80 1.67 4.90
N LEU A 162 -9.72 2.60 4.70
CA LEU A 162 -9.95 3.29 3.43
C LEU A 162 -9.65 4.79 3.62
N VAL A 163 -9.04 5.42 2.61
CA VAL A 163 -8.81 6.87 2.65
C VAL A 163 -10.13 7.60 2.54
N LYS A 164 -10.38 8.53 3.45
CA LYS A 164 -11.59 9.33 3.48
C LYS A 164 -11.56 10.41 2.40
N LEU A 165 -12.55 10.35 1.50
CA LEU A 165 -12.89 11.46 0.62
C LEU A 165 -13.69 12.50 1.42
N LEU A 166 -13.18 13.72 1.49
CA LEU A 166 -13.77 14.84 2.24
C LEU A 166 -14.70 15.68 1.35
N GLY A 167 -14.40 15.74 0.06
CA GLY A 167 -15.19 16.49 -0.89
C GLY A 167 -14.61 16.47 -2.29
N TYR A 168 -15.23 17.26 -3.16
CA TYR A 168 -14.86 17.36 -4.57
C TYR A 168 -15.09 18.78 -5.09
N CYS A 169 -14.50 19.08 -6.23
CA CYS A 169 -14.79 20.28 -7.01
C CYS A 169 -15.07 19.84 -8.44
N TRP A 170 -16.16 20.38 -9.01
CA TRP A 170 -16.50 20.27 -10.41
C TRP A 170 -16.99 21.63 -10.88
N GLU A 171 -16.08 22.42 -11.44
CA GLU A 171 -16.34 23.75 -11.99
C GLU A 171 -15.65 23.86 -13.36
N ASP A 172 -16.37 24.32 -14.38
CA ASP A 172 -15.88 24.37 -15.76
C ASP A 172 -15.28 23.03 -16.25
N LYS A 173 -13.96 23.01 -16.49
CA LYS A 173 -13.17 21.83 -16.88
C LYS A 173 -12.29 21.34 -15.72
N GLU A 174 -12.52 21.79 -14.49
CA GLU A 174 -11.68 21.46 -13.35
C GLU A 174 -12.35 20.36 -12.52
N LEU A 175 -11.73 19.17 -12.52
CA LEU A 175 -12.14 18.02 -11.72
C LEU A 175 -11.12 17.81 -10.60
N LEU A 176 -11.56 18.01 -9.35
CA LEU A 176 -10.71 17.81 -8.18
C LEU A 176 -11.40 16.96 -7.11
N LEU A 177 -10.58 16.25 -6.36
CA LEU A 177 -10.98 15.45 -5.20
C LEU A 177 -10.14 15.86 -3.99
N VAL A 178 -10.78 15.93 -2.82
CA VAL A 178 -10.16 16.37 -1.57
C VAL A 178 -10.21 15.22 -0.58
N TYR A 179 -9.05 14.77 -0.10
CA TYR A 179 -8.90 13.65 0.82
C TYR A 179 -8.27 14.09 2.14
N GLU A 180 -8.42 13.25 3.16
CA GLU A 180 -7.57 13.32 4.34
C GLU A 180 -6.09 13.19 3.96
N PHE A 181 -5.21 13.88 4.70
CA PHE A 181 -3.78 13.85 4.42
C PHE A 181 -3.09 12.64 5.09
N MET A 182 -2.36 11.88 4.28
CA MET A 182 -1.63 10.68 4.70
C MET A 182 -0.15 11.01 4.96
N ALA A 183 0.18 11.30 6.22
CA ALA A 183 1.45 11.92 6.61
C ALA A 183 2.72 11.12 6.29
N LYS A 184 2.61 9.79 6.13
CA LYS A 184 3.76 8.92 5.78
C LYS A 184 3.79 8.57 4.30
N GLY A 185 2.84 9.04 3.49
CA GLY A 185 2.78 8.76 2.06
C GLY A 185 2.48 7.28 1.76
N SER A 186 2.84 6.82 0.56
CA SER A 186 2.58 5.44 0.12
C SER A 186 3.57 4.42 0.69
N LEU A 187 3.11 3.18 0.89
CA LEU A 187 3.94 2.04 1.26
C LEU A 187 5.09 1.82 0.28
N GLU A 188 4.87 2.02 -1.01
CA GLU A 188 5.91 1.92 -2.05
C GLU A 188 7.16 2.75 -1.69
N ASN A 189 6.95 3.98 -1.21
CA ASN A 189 8.06 4.86 -0.82
C ASN A 189 8.87 4.27 0.33
N HIS A 190 8.23 3.58 1.27
CA HIS A 190 8.93 2.93 2.39
C HIS A 190 9.66 1.65 2.00
N LEU A 191 9.17 0.94 0.98
CA LEU A 191 9.78 -0.30 0.52
C LEU A 191 10.99 -0.04 -0.40
N PHE A 192 10.87 0.90 -1.34
CA PHE A 192 11.81 1.01 -2.47
C PHE A 192 12.62 2.31 -2.54
N ARG A 193 12.25 3.36 -1.80
CA ARG A 193 13.00 4.62 -1.83
C ARG A 193 14.32 4.45 -1.06
N ARG A 194 15.42 4.81 -1.70
CA ARG A 194 16.75 4.80 -1.07
C ARG A 194 16.86 5.90 -0.01
N GLY A 195 17.60 5.63 1.05
CA GLY A 195 17.88 6.61 2.12
C GLY A 195 16.80 6.72 3.22
N CYS A 196 15.68 5.99 3.10
CA CYS A 196 14.70 5.85 4.17
C CYS A 196 15.06 4.66 5.07
N ALA A 197 14.81 4.79 6.38
CA ALA A 197 14.91 3.65 7.29
C ALA A 197 13.91 2.55 6.85
N PRO A 198 14.33 1.29 6.78
CA PRO A 198 13.45 0.19 6.39
C PRO A 198 12.34 0.00 7.43
N LEU A 199 11.13 -0.34 6.97
CA LEU A 199 10.06 -0.77 7.87
C LEU A 199 10.46 -2.09 8.53
N SER A 200 10.31 -2.17 9.86
CA SER A 200 10.50 -3.41 10.61
C SER A 200 9.49 -4.47 10.18
N TRP A 201 9.79 -5.73 10.49
CA TRP A 201 8.89 -6.85 10.21
C TRP A 201 7.49 -6.64 10.80
N GLU A 202 7.41 -6.23 12.06
CA GLU A 202 6.15 -5.98 12.75
C GLU A 202 5.34 -4.87 12.09
N LEU A 203 6.02 -3.81 11.64
CA LEU A 203 5.34 -2.70 11.01
C LEU A 203 4.79 -3.09 9.64
N ARG A 204 5.52 -3.92 8.87
CA ARG A 204 4.99 -4.49 7.62
C ARG A 204 3.79 -5.39 7.87
N LEU A 205 3.83 -6.22 8.92
CA LEU A 205 2.69 -7.07 9.28
C LEU A 205 1.46 -6.25 9.69
N LYS A 206 1.64 -5.20 10.51
CA LYS A 206 0.58 -4.25 10.86
C LYS A 206 -0.05 -3.62 9.62
N ILE A 207 0.78 -3.16 8.68
CA ILE A 207 0.33 -2.55 7.42
C ILE A 207 -0.43 -3.57 6.56
N ALA A 208 0.08 -4.80 6.44
CA ALA A 208 -0.57 -5.88 5.71
C ALA A 208 -1.97 -6.20 6.27
N ILE A 209 -2.09 -6.29 7.60
CA ILE A 209 -3.38 -6.50 8.29
C ILE A 209 -4.34 -5.37 7.97
N GLY A 210 -3.91 -4.11 8.10
CA GLY A 210 -4.76 -2.95 7.79
C GLY A 210 -5.24 -2.95 6.33
N ALA A 211 -4.33 -3.18 5.38
CA ALA A 211 -4.67 -3.25 3.96
C ALA A 211 -5.62 -4.43 3.66
N ALA A 212 -5.41 -5.59 4.30
CA ALA A 212 -6.27 -6.75 4.18
C ALA A 212 -7.68 -6.48 4.73
N ARG A 213 -7.80 -5.78 5.88
CA ARG A 213 -9.09 -5.37 6.46
C ARG A 213 -9.85 -4.44 5.53
N GLY A 214 -9.16 -3.46 4.94
CA GLY A 214 -9.76 -2.56 3.94
C GLY A 214 -10.33 -3.33 2.74
N LEU A 215 -9.58 -4.28 2.20
CA LEU A 215 -10.01 -5.09 1.06
C LEU A 215 -11.12 -6.08 1.43
N ALA A 216 -11.06 -6.68 2.62
CA ALA A 216 -12.10 -7.55 3.15
C ALA A 216 -13.44 -6.81 3.30
N PHE A 217 -13.41 -5.57 3.79
CA PHE A 217 -14.59 -4.71 3.87
C PHE A 217 -15.21 -4.46 2.49
N LEU A 218 -14.41 -4.16 1.46
CA LEU A 218 -14.91 -3.97 0.08
C LEU A 218 -15.60 -5.23 -0.45
N HIS A 219 -14.96 -6.39 -0.28
CA HIS A 219 -15.46 -7.67 -0.77
C HIS A 219 -16.70 -8.18 -0.05
N ALA A 220 -16.90 -7.76 1.20
CA ALA A 220 -18.05 -8.16 1.99
C ALA A 220 -19.30 -7.30 1.78
N SER A 221 -19.19 -6.18 1.07
CA SER A 221 -20.36 -5.42 0.64
C SER A 221 -21.30 -6.30 -0.19
N GLU A 222 -22.61 -6.05 -0.13
CA GLU A 222 -23.60 -6.79 -0.94
C GLU A 222 -23.26 -6.79 -2.43
N LYS A 223 -22.71 -5.66 -2.89
CA LYS A 223 -22.31 -5.46 -4.29
C LYS A 223 -20.88 -5.94 -4.58
N GLN A 224 -20.19 -6.52 -3.60
CA GLN A 224 -18.83 -7.07 -3.70
C GLN A 224 -17.87 -6.17 -4.50
N VAL A 225 -17.57 -4.99 -3.98
CA VAL A 225 -16.70 -4.02 -4.66
C VAL A 225 -15.33 -4.66 -4.95
N ILE A 226 -14.96 -4.72 -6.23
CA ILE A 226 -13.65 -5.16 -6.71
C ILE A 226 -12.79 -3.93 -6.91
N TYR A 227 -11.66 -3.88 -6.21
CA TYR A 227 -10.77 -2.73 -6.16
C TYR A 227 -9.89 -2.62 -7.42
N ARG A 228 -9.46 -3.75 -8.00
CA ARG A 228 -8.82 -3.92 -9.31
C ARG A 228 -7.41 -3.35 -9.47
N ASP A 229 -6.99 -2.41 -8.64
CA ASP A 229 -5.64 -1.82 -8.70
C ASP A 229 -4.91 -1.91 -7.35
N PHE A 230 -4.92 -3.11 -6.76
CA PHE A 230 -4.21 -3.39 -5.51
C PHE A 230 -2.70 -3.42 -5.71
N LYS A 231 -2.00 -2.38 -5.23
CA LYS A 231 -0.54 -2.21 -5.34
C LYS A 231 0.03 -1.36 -4.20
N ALA A 232 1.33 -1.46 -3.95
CA ALA A 232 1.99 -0.76 -2.84
C ALA A 232 1.90 0.78 -2.92
N SER A 233 1.78 1.38 -4.11
CA SER A 233 1.64 2.83 -4.25
C SER A 233 0.27 3.34 -3.81
N ASN A 234 -0.76 2.48 -3.82
CA ASN A 234 -2.13 2.84 -3.47
C ASN A 234 -2.47 2.54 -1.99
N ILE A 235 -1.53 1.96 -1.25
CA ILE A 235 -1.61 1.79 0.21
C ILE A 235 -0.93 3.00 0.85
N LEU A 236 -1.71 3.92 1.38
CA LEU A 236 -1.20 5.11 2.06
C LEU A 236 -1.11 4.89 3.57
N LEU A 237 -0.18 5.59 4.22
CA LEU A 237 0.14 5.43 5.62
C LEU A 237 -0.10 6.75 6.38
N ASP A 238 -0.86 6.67 7.47
CA ASP A 238 -1.09 7.83 8.34
C ASP A 238 0.13 8.08 9.25
N ALA A 239 0.03 9.06 10.16
CA ALA A 239 1.11 9.41 11.08
C ALA A 239 1.58 8.22 11.96
N ASN A 240 0.70 7.26 12.22
CA ASN A 240 0.90 6.09 13.07
C ASN A 240 1.14 4.80 12.26
N TYR A 241 1.41 4.93 10.95
CA TYR A 241 1.58 3.82 10.01
C TYR A 241 0.36 2.89 9.93
N ASN A 242 -0.85 3.41 10.18
CA ASN A 242 -2.06 2.67 9.83
C ASN A 242 -2.26 2.74 8.32
N ALA A 243 -2.52 1.60 7.71
CA ALA A 243 -2.71 1.48 6.26
C ALA A 243 -4.12 1.89 5.85
N LYS A 244 -4.21 2.67 4.76
CA LYS A 244 -5.48 3.03 4.12
C LYS A 244 -5.38 2.86 2.61
N LEU A 245 -6.35 2.18 2.01
CA LEU A 245 -6.45 2.03 0.56
C LEU A 245 -6.95 3.34 -0.05
N SER A 246 -6.31 3.77 -1.14
CA SER A 246 -6.60 5.02 -1.87
C SER A 246 -6.97 4.73 -3.32
N ASP A 247 -7.22 5.74 -4.16
CA ASP A 247 -7.32 5.59 -5.63
C ASP A 247 -8.35 4.54 -6.11
N PHE A 248 -9.63 4.89 -5.99
CA PHE A 248 -10.76 4.02 -6.39
C PHE A 248 -11.20 4.22 -7.85
N GLY A 249 -10.38 4.91 -8.66
CA GLY A 249 -10.73 5.28 -10.03
C GLY A 249 -11.05 4.08 -10.93
N LEU A 250 -10.45 2.91 -10.66
CA LEU A 250 -10.64 1.69 -11.45
C LEU A 250 -11.61 0.66 -10.83
N ALA A 251 -12.13 0.96 -9.63
CA ALA A 251 -12.98 0.03 -8.89
C ALA A 251 -14.28 -0.29 -9.65
N LYS A 252 -14.83 -1.49 -9.41
CA LYS A 252 -16.09 -1.94 -10.00
C LYS A 252 -16.95 -2.63 -8.97
N LEU A 253 -18.27 -2.55 -9.16
CA LEU A 253 -19.20 -3.45 -8.47
C LEU A 253 -18.95 -4.87 -8.96
N GLY A 254 -19.02 -5.84 -8.06
CA GLY A 254 -18.89 -7.26 -8.32
C GLY A 254 -20.04 -7.81 -9.19
N PRO A 255 -19.94 -9.08 -9.60
CA PRO A 255 -20.94 -9.69 -10.45
C PRO A 255 -22.30 -9.78 -9.75
N THR A 256 -23.38 -9.55 -10.51
CA THR A 256 -24.77 -9.63 -10.04
C THR A 256 -25.44 -10.92 -10.49
N GLY A 257 -26.39 -11.42 -9.69
CA GLY A 257 -27.16 -12.63 -10.02
C GLY A 257 -26.32 -13.90 -9.93
N SER A 258 -26.42 -14.77 -10.94
CA SER A 258 -25.70 -16.05 -11.00
C SER A 258 -24.30 -15.97 -11.62
N ASN A 259 -23.85 -14.77 -12.02
CA ASN A 259 -22.55 -14.59 -12.64
C ASN A 259 -21.42 -14.73 -11.61
N SER A 260 -20.35 -15.42 -11.99
CA SER A 260 -19.16 -15.60 -11.15
C SER A 260 -18.08 -14.54 -11.37
N HIS A 261 -18.19 -13.76 -12.46
CA HIS A 261 -17.19 -12.79 -12.89
C HIS A 261 -17.82 -11.65 -13.69
N ILE A 262 -17.03 -10.61 -13.93
CA ILE A 262 -17.36 -9.50 -14.81
C ILE A 262 -16.44 -9.58 -16.02
N THR A 263 -17.02 -9.59 -17.22
CA THR A 263 -16.24 -9.41 -18.45
C THR A 263 -16.00 -7.92 -18.67
N THR A 264 -14.75 -7.49 -18.66
CA THR A 264 -14.38 -6.08 -18.81
C THR A 264 -13.01 -5.96 -19.47
N ARG A 265 -12.72 -4.82 -20.09
CA ARG A 265 -11.38 -4.49 -20.58
C ARG A 265 -10.35 -4.74 -19.47
N VAL A 266 -9.19 -5.28 -19.80
CA VAL A 266 -8.07 -5.42 -18.84
C VAL A 266 -7.54 -4.03 -18.50
N MET A 267 -7.60 -3.67 -17.22
CA MET A 267 -7.04 -2.43 -16.66
C MET A 267 -6.42 -2.73 -15.29
N GLY A 268 -5.63 -1.80 -14.77
CA GLY A 268 -4.85 -1.96 -13.55
C GLY A 268 -3.35 -1.97 -13.85
N THR A 269 -2.55 -2.13 -12.81
CA THR A 269 -1.10 -2.06 -12.94
C THR A 269 -0.50 -3.41 -13.33
N TYR A 270 0.29 -3.42 -14.40
CA TYR A 270 1.00 -4.62 -14.87
C TYR A 270 1.88 -5.19 -13.73
N GLY A 271 1.89 -6.52 -13.59
CA GLY A 271 2.61 -7.21 -12.51
C GLY A 271 1.79 -7.49 -11.24
N TYR A 272 0.66 -6.79 -11.05
CA TYR A 272 -0.26 -7.02 -9.93
C TYR A 272 -1.54 -7.75 -10.36
N ALA A 273 -1.90 -7.65 -11.65
CA ALA A 273 -3.11 -8.25 -12.18
C ALA A 273 -3.03 -9.79 -12.20
N ALA A 274 -4.13 -10.42 -11.80
CA ALA A 274 -4.26 -11.87 -11.77
C ALA A 274 -4.16 -12.49 -13.19
N PRO A 275 -3.54 -13.67 -13.34
CA PRO A 275 -3.24 -14.25 -14.65
C PRO A 275 -4.49 -14.54 -15.48
N GLU A 276 -5.57 -15.03 -14.86
CA GLU A 276 -6.85 -15.27 -15.52
C GLU A 276 -7.47 -13.99 -16.07
N TYR A 277 -7.32 -12.88 -15.33
CA TYR A 277 -7.88 -11.60 -15.73
C TYR A 277 -7.12 -11.02 -16.92
N VAL A 278 -5.78 -11.13 -16.90
CA VAL A 278 -4.93 -10.71 -18.03
C VAL A 278 -5.23 -11.55 -19.28
N ALA A 279 -5.42 -12.86 -19.12
CA ALA A 279 -5.63 -13.77 -20.24
C ALA A 279 -7.03 -13.67 -20.88
N THR A 280 -8.07 -13.41 -20.08
CA THR A 280 -9.47 -13.56 -20.53
C THR A 280 -10.30 -12.30 -20.42
N GLY A 281 -9.87 -11.30 -19.63
CA GLY A 281 -10.71 -10.16 -19.27
C GLY A 281 -11.80 -10.47 -18.23
N HIS A 282 -11.85 -11.70 -17.70
CA HIS A 282 -12.76 -12.07 -16.62
C HIS A 282 -12.21 -11.59 -15.27
N LEU A 283 -12.90 -10.61 -14.70
CA LEU A 283 -12.57 -10.01 -13.42
C LEU A 283 -13.37 -10.68 -12.30
N TYR A 284 -12.66 -11.22 -11.31
CA TYR A 284 -13.23 -11.86 -10.12
C TYR A 284 -12.91 -11.05 -8.87
N VAL A 285 -13.70 -11.18 -7.81
CA VAL A 285 -13.34 -10.69 -6.47
C VAL A 285 -11.98 -11.26 -6.03
N LYS A 286 -11.70 -12.51 -6.41
CA LYS A 286 -10.43 -13.19 -6.15
C LYS A 286 -9.24 -12.65 -6.97
N SER A 287 -9.46 -11.78 -7.95
CA SER A 287 -8.37 -11.10 -8.66
C SER A 287 -7.67 -10.08 -7.75
N ASP A 288 -8.41 -9.43 -6.83
CA ASP A 288 -7.83 -8.56 -5.81
C ASP A 288 -6.96 -9.33 -4.80
N VAL A 289 -7.34 -10.57 -4.48
CA VAL A 289 -6.56 -11.46 -3.58
C VAL A 289 -5.20 -11.77 -4.18
N TYR A 290 -5.13 -11.98 -5.50
CA TYR A 290 -3.85 -12.14 -6.19
C TYR A 290 -2.98 -10.89 -6.06
N GLY A 291 -3.55 -9.70 -6.33
CA GLY A 291 -2.85 -8.43 -6.15
C GLY A 291 -2.34 -8.22 -4.72
N PHE A 292 -3.14 -8.62 -3.71
CA PHE A 292 -2.71 -8.66 -2.32
C PHE A 292 -1.49 -9.57 -2.10
N GLY A 293 -1.51 -10.78 -2.69
CA GLY A 293 -0.37 -11.70 -2.67
C GLY A 293 0.91 -11.10 -3.28
N VAL A 294 0.79 -10.34 -4.37
CA VAL A 294 1.93 -9.64 -4.98
C VAL A 294 2.49 -8.58 -4.01
N VAL A 295 1.64 -7.76 -3.40
CA VAL A 295 2.08 -6.76 -2.42
C VAL A 295 2.69 -7.41 -1.17
N MET A 296 2.16 -8.55 -0.71
CA MET A 296 2.78 -9.33 0.37
C MET A 296 4.19 -9.80 0.00
N LEU A 297 4.43 -10.21 -1.25
CA LEU A 297 5.78 -10.51 -1.74
C LEU A 297 6.70 -9.28 -1.70
N GLU A 298 6.21 -8.11 -2.08
CA GLU A 298 6.97 -6.86 -1.97
C GLU A 298 7.33 -6.55 -0.51
N MET A 299 6.40 -6.76 0.42
CA MET A 299 6.65 -6.58 1.85
C MET A 299 7.61 -7.62 2.43
N LEU A 300 7.55 -8.88 1.98
CA LEU A 300 8.45 -9.94 2.44
C LEU A 300 9.87 -9.73 1.93
N SER A 301 10.02 -9.34 0.67
CA SER A 301 11.33 -9.31 -0.02
C SER A 301 11.97 -7.93 -0.10
N GLY A 302 11.19 -6.86 0.05
CA GLY A 302 11.66 -5.51 -0.22
C GLY A 302 11.94 -5.23 -1.70
N GLN A 303 11.48 -6.10 -2.61
CA GLN A 303 11.71 -5.97 -4.05
C GLN A 303 10.42 -5.63 -4.79
N ARG A 304 10.54 -4.98 -5.95
CA ARG A 304 9.39 -4.55 -6.78
C ARG A 304 8.70 -5.75 -7.43
N ALA A 305 7.38 -5.68 -7.60
CA ALA A 305 6.60 -6.69 -8.29
C ALA A 305 7.14 -6.99 -9.71
N LEU A 306 7.53 -5.93 -10.44
CA LEU A 306 8.21 -6.01 -11.72
C LEU A 306 9.52 -5.22 -11.68
N ASP A 307 10.58 -5.84 -12.19
CA ASP A 307 11.87 -5.18 -12.34
C ASP A 307 12.54 -5.63 -13.64
N PRO A 308 12.59 -4.77 -14.68
CA PRO A 308 13.25 -5.06 -15.95
C PRO A 308 14.75 -5.33 -15.84
N ASN A 309 15.39 -4.93 -14.72
CA ASN A 309 16.82 -5.14 -14.50
C ASN A 309 17.13 -6.54 -13.95
N ARG A 310 16.11 -7.35 -13.64
CA ARG A 310 16.31 -8.73 -13.19
C ARG A 310 16.70 -9.65 -14.36
N PRO A 311 17.41 -10.75 -14.09
CA PRO A 311 17.73 -11.75 -15.10
C PRO A 311 16.48 -12.30 -15.80
N ASN A 312 16.64 -12.74 -17.05
CA ASN A 312 15.58 -13.36 -17.84
C ASN A 312 14.88 -14.49 -17.05
N GLY A 313 13.55 -14.51 -17.08
CA GLY A 313 12.72 -15.43 -16.30
C GLY A 313 12.44 -14.99 -14.86
N GLN A 314 12.96 -13.84 -14.40
CA GLN A 314 12.71 -13.29 -13.05
C GLN A 314 12.01 -11.93 -13.07
N LEU A 315 11.51 -11.50 -14.23
CA LEU A 315 10.82 -10.22 -14.39
C LEU A 315 9.65 -10.09 -13.41
N SER A 316 8.81 -11.14 -13.33
CA SER A 316 7.70 -11.27 -12.39
C SER A 316 8.20 -11.80 -11.05
N LEU A 317 8.09 -10.96 -10.00
CA LEU A 317 8.40 -11.37 -8.63
C LEU A 317 7.53 -12.56 -8.19
N ALA A 318 6.25 -12.55 -8.58
CA ALA A 318 5.29 -13.59 -8.25
C ALA A 318 5.71 -14.97 -8.79
N ASP A 319 6.26 -15.03 -10.00
CA ASP A 319 6.69 -16.30 -10.59
C ASP A 319 8.04 -16.77 -10.03
N TRP A 320 8.98 -15.84 -9.87
CA TRP A 320 10.29 -16.15 -9.32
C TRP A 320 10.25 -16.60 -7.86
N ALA A 321 9.36 -16.03 -7.04
CA ALA A 321 9.33 -16.28 -5.61
C ALA A 321 8.66 -17.62 -5.21
N LYS A 322 7.82 -18.22 -6.08
CA LYS A 322 7.05 -19.45 -5.79
C LYS A 322 7.88 -20.58 -5.14
N PRO A 323 9.08 -20.95 -5.66
CA PRO A 323 9.88 -22.03 -5.06
C PRO A 323 10.45 -21.69 -3.68
N TYR A 324 10.60 -20.41 -3.35
CA TYR A 324 11.12 -19.93 -2.07
C TYR A 324 10.02 -19.83 -1.02
N LEU A 325 8.80 -19.48 -1.42
CA LEU A 325 7.63 -19.43 -0.54
C LEU A 325 7.26 -20.83 -0.01
N ALA A 326 7.33 -21.85 -0.87
CA ALA A 326 6.94 -23.22 -0.52
C ALA A 326 7.95 -23.94 0.39
N ASP A 327 9.22 -23.52 0.38
CA ASP A 327 10.31 -24.20 1.10
C ASP A 327 10.85 -23.33 2.24
N ARG A 328 10.56 -23.75 3.47
CA ARG A 328 11.01 -23.08 4.70
C ARG A 328 12.52 -22.84 4.75
N ARG A 329 13.33 -23.74 4.16
CA ARG A 329 14.79 -23.62 4.15
C ARG A 329 15.27 -22.55 3.17
N LYS A 330 14.51 -22.31 2.10
CA LYS A 330 14.83 -21.31 1.08
C LYS A 330 14.27 -19.93 1.39
N LEU A 331 13.25 -19.83 2.25
CA LEU A 331 12.58 -18.58 2.57
C LEU A 331 13.54 -17.46 3.00
N ALA A 332 14.58 -17.76 3.78
CA ALA A 332 15.55 -16.74 4.23
C ALA A 332 16.24 -16.01 3.07
N ARG A 333 16.34 -16.62 1.88
CA ARG A 333 16.90 -15.98 0.67
C ARG A 333 15.93 -15.01 -0.02
N LEU A 334 14.63 -15.16 0.25
CA LEU A 334 13.58 -14.28 -0.27
C LEU A 334 13.36 -13.07 0.65
N MET A 335 13.52 -13.25 1.96
CA MET A 335 13.27 -12.19 2.94
C MET A 335 14.16 -10.97 2.71
N ASP A 336 13.60 -9.78 2.95
CA ASP A 336 14.31 -8.51 2.81
C ASP A 336 15.59 -8.51 3.67
N PRO A 337 16.78 -8.38 3.06
CA PRO A 337 18.04 -8.39 3.78
C PRO A 337 18.12 -7.29 4.85
N ARG A 338 17.38 -6.19 4.66
CA ARG A 338 17.32 -5.06 5.60
C ARG A 338 16.61 -5.39 6.91
N PHE A 339 15.97 -6.55 7.02
CA PHE A 339 15.50 -7.05 8.32
C PHE A 339 16.65 -7.52 9.20
N GLU A 340 17.83 -7.85 8.66
CA GLU A 340 18.98 -8.33 9.43
C GLU A 340 18.64 -9.53 10.35
N GLY A 341 17.72 -10.40 9.91
CA GLY A 341 17.24 -11.54 10.69
C GLY A 341 16.29 -11.18 11.83
N GLN A 342 15.90 -9.92 11.98
CA GLN A 342 14.96 -9.44 13.01
C GLN A 342 13.49 -9.73 12.63
N TYR A 343 13.16 -11.00 12.51
CA TYR A 343 11.80 -11.49 12.32
C TYR A 343 11.65 -12.89 12.90
N ASN A 344 10.44 -13.23 13.35
CA ASN A 344 10.18 -14.60 13.81
C ASN A 344 10.05 -15.53 12.59
N SER A 345 10.93 -16.53 12.48
CA SER A 345 10.95 -17.43 11.32
C SER A 345 9.68 -18.26 11.14
N LYS A 346 8.93 -18.53 12.22
CA LYS A 346 7.63 -19.20 12.14
C LYS A 346 6.56 -18.26 11.56
N GLN A 347 6.51 -17.02 12.03
CA GLN A 347 5.60 -16.00 11.49
C GLN A 347 5.88 -15.74 10.01
N ALA A 348 7.16 -15.54 9.65
CA ALA A 348 7.57 -15.30 8.28
C ALA A 348 7.18 -16.47 7.36
N PHE A 349 7.36 -17.72 7.82
CA PHE A 349 6.96 -18.90 7.03
C PHE A 349 5.44 -19.00 6.84
N GLN A 350 4.64 -18.70 7.85
CA GLN A 350 3.19 -18.69 7.69
C GLN A 350 2.71 -17.55 6.79
N ALA A 351 3.32 -16.36 6.89
CA ALA A 351 3.05 -15.25 5.98
C ALA A 351 3.43 -15.61 4.54
N ALA A 352 4.56 -16.30 4.33
CA ALA A 352 4.97 -16.80 3.02
C ALA A 352 3.97 -17.82 2.45
N GLN A 353 3.47 -18.75 3.28
CA GLN A 353 2.49 -19.73 2.82
C GLN A 353 1.13 -19.09 2.48
N LEU A 354 0.68 -18.12 3.29
CA LEU A 354 -0.50 -17.32 2.97
C LEU A 354 -0.32 -16.57 1.64
N THR A 355 0.85 -15.97 1.44
CA THR A 355 1.21 -15.29 0.19
C THR A 355 1.14 -16.23 -1.01
N LEU A 356 1.67 -17.45 -0.88
CA LEU A 356 1.60 -18.46 -1.93
C LEU A 356 0.16 -18.86 -2.27
N ASN A 357 -0.70 -19.01 -1.26
CA ASN A 357 -2.12 -19.32 -1.45
C ASN A 357 -2.87 -18.19 -2.16
N CYS A 358 -2.57 -16.92 -1.83
CA CYS A 358 -3.13 -15.76 -2.53
C CYS A 358 -2.71 -15.70 -4.01
N LEU A 359 -1.50 -16.19 -4.34
CA LEU A 359 -0.94 -16.23 -5.69
C LEU A 359 -1.34 -17.49 -6.49
N ALA A 360 -2.28 -18.29 -6.00
CA ALA A 360 -2.76 -19.47 -6.72
C ALA A 360 -3.29 -19.10 -8.12
N GLY A 361 -2.97 -19.93 -9.13
CA GLY A 361 -3.37 -19.68 -10.51
C GLY A 361 -4.88 -19.68 -10.68
N GLU A 362 -5.56 -20.67 -10.10
CA GLU A 362 -7.02 -20.78 -10.12
C GLU A 362 -7.67 -19.85 -9.07
N PRO A 363 -8.57 -18.92 -9.47
CA PRO A 363 -9.24 -17.99 -8.54
C PRO A 363 -9.92 -18.67 -7.36
N ARG A 364 -10.55 -19.83 -7.59
CA ARG A 364 -11.28 -20.58 -6.55
C ARG A 364 -10.36 -21.13 -5.45
N SER A 365 -9.10 -21.37 -5.76
CA SER A 365 -8.10 -21.87 -4.81
C SER A 365 -7.52 -20.79 -3.90
N ARG A 366 -7.74 -19.50 -4.23
CA ARG A 366 -7.29 -18.38 -3.39
C ARG A 366 -8.19 -18.27 -2.16
N PRO A 367 -7.68 -17.86 -0.99
CA PRO A 367 -8.53 -17.56 0.17
C PRO A 367 -9.44 -16.35 -0.09
N SER A 368 -10.47 -16.16 0.70
CA SER A 368 -11.20 -14.90 0.82
C SER A 368 -10.39 -13.88 1.61
N MET A 369 -10.62 -12.58 1.40
CA MET A 369 -9.91 -11.56 2.19
C MET A 369 -10.26 -11.60 3.68
N LYS A 370 -11.43 -12.13 4.05
CA LYS A 370 -11.76 -12.42 5.46
C LYS A 370 -10.80 -13.44 6.06
N GLU A 371 -10.61 -14.59 5.40
CA GLU A 371 -9.65 -15.61 5.83
C GLU A 371 -8.22 -15.08 5.86
N VAL A 372 -7.83 -14.24 4.90
CA VAL A 372 -6.52 -13.58 4.87
C VAL A 372 -6.31 -12.71 6.12
N VAL A 373 -7.30 -11.90 6.51
CA VAL A 373 -7.24 -11.08 7.73
C VAL A 373 -7.07 -11.97 8.97
N GLU A 374 -7.92 -12.98 9.13
CA GLU A 374 -7.87 -13.90 10.27
C GLU A 374 -6.50 -14.59 10.38
N MET A 375 -5.93 -15.04 9.27
CA MET A 375 -4.61 -15.68 9.24
C MET A 375 -3.49 -14.69 9.59
N LEU A 376 -3.52 -13.46 9.10
CA LEU A 376 -2.51 -12.44 9.43
C LEU A 376 -2.55 -12.03 10.90
N GLU A 377 -3.75 -11.89 11.48
CA GLU A 377 -3.92 -11.60 12.91
C GLU A 377 -3.42 -12.74 13.80
N GLN A 378 -3.68 -13.99 13.39
CA GLN A 378 -3.10 -15.17 14.06
C GLN A 378 -1.57 -15.17 13.99
N ILE A 379 -0.99 -14.80 12.84
CA ILE A 379 0.46 -14.68 12.67
C ILE A 379 1.00 -13.61 13.62
N GLU A 380 0.40 -12.43 13.69
CA GLU A 380 0.83 -11.33 14.57
C GLU A 380 0.78 -11.76 16.06
N ALA A 381 -0.31 -12.39 16.48
CA ALA A 381 -0.55 -12.81 17.86
C ALA A 381 0.45 -13.87 18.38
N MET A 382 1.20 -14.55 17.50
CA MET A 382 2.21 -15.52 17.92
C MET A 382 3.34 -14.91 18.77
N LYS A 383 3.50 -13.58 18.70
CA LYS A 383 4.46 -12.81 19.52
C LYS A 383 4.11 -12.83 21.01
N THR A 384 2.83 -12.84 21.36
CA THR A 384 2.35 -12.66 22.74
C THR A 384 2.58 -13.92 23.58
N ARG A 385 2.33 -15.10 23.02
CA ARG A 385 2.43 -16.39 23.73
C ARG A 385 3.84 -16.77 24.15
N ALA A 386 4.87 -16.32 23.42
CA ALA A 386 6.27 -16.59 23.76
C ALA A 386 6.78 -15.73 24.94
N ARG A 387 6.17 -14.56 25.17
CA ARG A 387 6.49 -13.68 26.31
C ARG A 387 5.74 -14.10 27.58
N GLU A 388 4.47 -14.47 27.46
CA GLU A 388 3.65 -14.96 28.57
C GLU A 388 4.18 -16.30 29.13
N ALA A 389 4.61 -17.21 28.26
CA ALA A 389 5.23 -18.47 28.68
C ALA A 389 6.57 -18.29 29.42
N ARG A 390 7.25 -17.14 29.26
CA ARG A 390 8.51 -16.82 29.95
C ARG A 390 8.32 -16.01 31.24
N GLY A 391 7.12 -15.46 31.49
CA GLY A 391 6.82 -14.65 32.68
C GLY A 391 6.04 -15.36 33.79
N GLY A 392 5.50 -16.56 33.55
CA GLY A 392 4.62 -17.28 34.49
C GLY A 392 5.32 -18.27 35.44
N GLY A 393 6.65 -18.27 35.53
CA GLY A 393 7.42 -19.33 36.19
C GLY A 393 8.27 -18.87 37.39
N SER A 394 7.70 -18.14 38.35
CA SER A 394 8.36 -17.94 39.66
C SER A 394 7.33 -17.74 40.77
N GLY A 395 6.66 -18.82 41.15
CA GLY A 395 5.89 -18.93 42.39
C GLY A 395 6.38 -20.15 43.17
N GLY A 396 7.44 -19.97 43.95
CA GLY A 396 8.00 -21.03 44.80
C GLY A 396 7.02 -21.45 45.89
N SER A 397 6.63 -22.72 45.87
CA SER A 397 5.89 -23.40 46.93
C SER A 397 6.80 -23.55 48.16
N SER A 398 6.62 -22.69 49.17
CA SER A 398 7.13 -22.97 50.52
C SER A 398 6.17 -23.94 51.20
N ARG A 399 6.62 -25.18 51.41
CA ARG A 399 5.93 -26.16 52.26
C ARG A 399 6.67 -26.24 53.59
N ASP A 400 6.04 -25.67 54.61
CA ASP A 400 6.39 -25.88 56.01
C ASP A 400 6.33 -27.36 56.39
N ARG A 401 7.42 -27.86 56.99
CA ARG A 401 7.40 -29.05 57.85
C ARG A 401 8.25 -28.80 59.08
N HIS A 402 7.57 -28.61 60.21
CA HIS A 402 8.12 -28.75 61.55
C HIS A 402 8.38 -30.23 61.88
N HIS A 403 9.56 -30.55 62.40
CA HIS A 403 9.77 -31.28 63.66
C HIS A 403 11.26 -31.59 63.94
N GLY A 404 11.76 -31.08 65.07
CA GLY A 404 12.34 -31.92 66.14
C GLY A 404 13.84 -32.25 66.17
N ARG A 405 14.49 -31.74 67.23
CA ARG A 405 15.66 -32.28 67.98
C ARG A 405 17.04 -32.24 67.31
N SER A 406 17.99 -31.42 67.78
CA SER A 406 18.82 -31.48 69.01
C SER A 406 20.20 -32.09 68.75
N GLY A 407 21.27 -31.36 69.09
CA GLY A 407 22.63 -31.90 69.16
C GLY A 407 23.68 -30.84 68.86
N GLY A 408 24.24 -30.23 69.90
CA GLY A 408 25.31 -29.24 69.78
C GLY A 408 26.68 -29.87 69.52
N ALA A 409 27.62 -29.04 69.05
CA ALA A 409 29.05 -29.24 69.25
C ALA A 409 29.81 -27.93 69.05
N HIS A 410 30.31 -27.43 70.18
CA HIS A 410 31.61 -26.81 70.45
C HIS A 410 32.27 -25.80 69.49
N GLN A 411 32.46 -24.64 70.13
CA GLN A 411 33.46 -23.60 69.93
C GLN A 411 34.90 -24.10 69.71
N ARG A 412 35.66 -23.31 68.94
CA ARG A 412 37.03 -22.79 69.16
C ARG A 412 37.62 -22.48 67.78
N SER A 413 38.42 -21.46 67.52
CA SER A 413 38.95 -20.31 68.24
C SER A 413 39.76 -19.53 67.20
N SER A 414 39.62 -18.20 67.13
CA SER A 414 40.53 -17.29 66.40
C SER A 414 41.96 -17.39 66.98
N PRO A 415 43.06 -16.90 66.33
CA PRO A 415 43.24 -15.44 66.23
C PRO A 415 44.06 -14.88 65.03
N ARG A 416 43.67 -13.65 64.67
CA ARG A 416 44.44 -12.42 64.38
C ARG A 416 45.65 -12.35 63.44
N SER A 417 45.66 -11.17 62.81
CA SER A 417 46.76 -10.30 62.31
C SER A 417 47.27 -10.64 60.91
N GLY A 418 47.42 -9.70 59.98
CA GLY A 418 47.42 -8.24 60.03
C GLY A 418 48.52 -7.74 59.09
N GLY A 419 48.25 -6.75 58.24
CA GLY A 419 49.31 -6.05 57.49
C GLY A 419 48.97 -5.68 56.04
N GLU A 420 48.34 -4.52 55.86
CA GLU A 420 48.64 -3.60 54.75
C GLU A 420 50.11 -3.09 54.89
N PRO A 421 50.80 -2.49 53.87
CA PRO A 421 50.26 -1.37 53.08
C PRO A 421 50.76 -1.14 51.63
N ARG A 422 50.06 -0.18 51.01
CA ARG A 422 50.32 0.72 49.86
C ARG A 422 51.77 0.91 49.35
N GLY A 423 51.91 1.15 48.04
CA GLY A 423 53.07 1.86 47.47
C GLY A 423 53.02 2.14 45.95
N ARG A 424 53.00 3.42 45.59
CA ARG A 424 52.97 4.10 44.26
C ARG A 424 54.16 3.86 43.30
N GLY A 425 53.94 4.20 42.01
CA GLY A 425 54.90 4.84 41.07
C GLY A 425 54.90 4.19 39.67
N SER A 426 54.45 4.78 38.55
CA SER A 426 54.77 6.02 37.78
C SER A 426 55.85 5.85 36.69
N ARG A 427 55.47 6.27 35.45
CA ARG A 427 56.30 6.64 34.26
C ARG A 427 57.04 5.51 33.50
N ALA A 428 57.32 5.56 32.20
CA ALA A 428 56.97 6.45 31.07
C ALA A 428 57.44 5.82 29.72
N ALA A 429 56.80 6.28 28.63
CA ALA A 429 57.32 6.63 27.28
C ALA A 429 58.09 5.65 26.33
N ASN A 430 58.01 6.06 25.05
CA ASN A 430 58.59 5.59 23.77
C ASN A 430 57.80 4.48 23.03
N GLY A 431 57.45 4.58 21.75
CA GLY A 431 57.81 5.50 20.66
C GLY A 431 58.13 4.70 19.38
N HIS A 432 57.82 5.26 18.20
CA HIS A 432 58.13 4.84 16.81
C HIS A 432 57.20 3.79 16.15
N ALA A 433 56.42 4.15 15.11
CA ALA A 433 56.74 4.45 13.69
C ALA A 433 56.92 3.16 12.85
N ALA A 434 56.68 3.04 11.54
CA ALA A 434 55.88 3.71 10.52
C ALA A 434 55.95 2.81 9.25
N LYS A 435 54.97 2.96 8.35
CA LYS A 435 55.03 2.78 6.89
C LYS A 435 55.21 1.40 6.20
N ALA A 436 54.24 1.18 5.30
CA ALA A 436 54.35 0.90 3.86
C ALA A 436 54.68 -0.52 3.37
N ARG A 437 53.71 -1.11 2.64
CA ARG A 437 53.66 -1.03 1.18
C ARG A 437 52.23 -1.15 0.67
#